data_AF-A0A9D6BMC8-F1
#
_entry.id   AF-A0A9D6BMC8-F1
#
_cell.length_a   1.000
_cell.length_b   1.000
_cell.length_c   1.000
_cell.angle_alpha   90.00
_cell.angle_beta   90.00
_cell.angle_gamma   90.00
#
_symmetry.space_group_name_H-M   'P 1'
#
loop_
_entity.id
_entity.type
_entity.pdbx_description
1 polymer ?
#
loop_
_entity_poly.entity_id
_entity_poly.type
_entity_poly.pdbx_seq_one_letter_code
_entity_poly.pdbx_strand_id
1 'polypeptide(L)' 'MMDQRKPLGRSATGLDSGDGRFVTVGPPAPYEGVGRALRATYAPARDNLPQDMMALLACLDRR' A
#
# COMPACT_ATOMS: atom_id res chain seq x y z
N MET A 1 -5.83 -6.55 -18.77
CA MET A 1 -6.36 -5.18 -18.63
C MET A 1 -5.89 -4.67 -17.27
N MET A 2 -4.91 -3.76 -17.23
CA MET A 2 -4.37 -3.24 -15.97
C MET A 2 -4.55 -1.72 -16.00
N ASP A 3 -5.55 -1.23 -15.27
CA ASP A 3 -5.80 0.19 -15.04
C ASP A 3 -4.74 0.73 -14.07
N GLN A 4 -3.81 1.55 -14.59
CA GLN A 4 -2.85 2.29 -13.76
C GLN A 4 -3.26 3.76 -13.77
N ARG A 5 -4.03 4.17 -12.75
CA ARG A 5 -4.39 5.58 -12.53
C ARG A 5 -4.15 5.99 -11.08
N LYS A 6 -3.07 6.77 -10.88
CA LYS A 6 -3.12 8.17 -10.39
C LYS A 6 -1.69 8.71 -10.22
N PRO A 7 -1.22 9.64 -11.06
CA PRO A 7 -0.09 10.48 -10.69
C PRO A 7 -0.63 11.63 -9.83
N LEU A 8 -0.46 11.53 -8.51
CA LEU A 8 -0.55 12.70 -7.63
C LEU A 8 0.79 12.85 -6.90
N GLY A 9 1.69 13.61 -7.53
CA GLY A 9 2.91 14.10 -6.95
C GLY A 9 3.17 15.49 -7.51
N ARG A 10 2.55 16.48 -6.87
CA ARG A 10 2.53 17.89 -7.22
C ARG A 10 3.94 18.49 -7.10
N SER A 11 4.25 19.41 -8.01
CA SER A 11 5.53 20.10 -8.25
C SER A 11 6.23 20.62 -6.98
N ALA A 12 7.55 20.45 -6.91
CA ALA A 12 8.42 21.33 -6.14
C ALA A 12 9.00 22.38 -7.11
N THR A 13 8.32 23.51 -7.25
CA THR A 13 8.87 24.67 -7.96
C THR A 13 9.77 25.42 -6.98
N GLY A 14 11.07 25.46 -7.28
CA GLY A 14 12.01 26.49 -6.81
C GLY A 14 12.53 26.36 -5.38
N LEU A 15 13.81 26.02 -5.25
CA LEU A 15 14.75 26.86 -4.51
C LEU A 15 16.17 26.53 -4.98
N ASP A 16 16.69 27.38 -5.86
CA ASP A 16 18.12 27.43 -6.17
C ASP A 16 18.79 28.26 -5.08
N SER A 17 19.61 27.63 -4.24
CA SER A 17 20.67 28.28 -3.46
C SER A 17 21.57 27.23 -2.80
N GLY A 18 22.74 27.01 -3.41
CA GLY A 18 23.96 26.58 -2.73
C GLY A 18 24.09 25.08 -2.42
N ASP A 19 24.81 24.36 -3.29
CA ASP A 19 25.47 23.08 -3.00
C ASP A 19 24.57 21.89 -2.59
N GLY A 20 23.34 21.87 -3.12
CA GLY A 20 22.44 20.72 -3.01
C GLY A 20 22.87 19.59 -3.93
N ARG A 21 23.66 18.63 -3.43
CA ARG A 21 23.95 17.39 -4.15
C ARG A 21 22.65 16.62 -4.38
N PHE A 22 22.13 16.63 -5.61
CA PHE A 22 20.97 15.84 -5.99
C PHE A 22 21.30 14.35 -5.84
N VAL A 23 20.61 13.67 -4.93
CA VAL A 23 20.69 12.22 -4.76
C VAL A 23 19.45 11.62 -5.40
N THR A 24 19.65 10.78 -6.42
CA THR A 24 18.56 9.99 -7.00
C THR A 24 18.14 8.95 -5.98
N VAL A 25 17.08 9.24 -5.23
CA VAL A 25 16.44 8.26 -4.36
C VAL A 25 15.54 7.36 -5.20
N GLY A 26 15.81 6.05 -5.18
CA GLY A 26 14.91 5.07 -5.77
C GLY A 26 13.61 4.98 -4.96
N PRO A 27 12.51 4.51 -5.58
CA PRO A 27 11.29 4.23 -4.84
C PRO A 27 11.59 3.16 -3.76
N PRO A 28 11.00 3.27 -2.56
CA PRO A 28 11.19 2.27 -1.50
C PRO A 28 10.73 0.90 -1.98
N ALA A 29 11.36 -0.15 -1.47
CA ALA A 29 10.96 -1.50 -1.80
C ALA A 29 9.52 -1.77 -1.31
N PRO A 30 8.77 -2.69 -1.96
CA PRO A 30 7.48 -3.10 -1.46
C PRO A 30 7.57 -3.52 0.02
N TYR A 31 6.65 -3.01 0.83
CA TYR A 31 6.59 -3.28 2.27
C TYR A 31 7.77 -2.74 3.08
N GLU A 32 8.48 -1.71 2.59
CA GLU A 32 9.41 -0.91 3.39
C GLU A 32 8.67 0.20 4.15
N GLY A 33 9.28 0.71 5.22
CA GLY A 33 8.79 1.87 5.98
C GLY A 33 7.34 1.72 6.44
N VAL A 34 6.47 2.65 6.01
CA VAL A 34 5.05 2.69 6.37
C VAL A 34 4.31 1.43 5.90
N GLY A 35 4.67 0.88 4.73
CA GLY A 35 4.07 -0.37 4.24
C GLY A 35 4.37 -1.55 5.16
N ARG A 36 5.59 -1.59 5.72
CA ARG A 36 5.96 -2.58 6.75
C ARG A 36 5.15 -2.42 8.02
N ALA A 37 5.02 -1.18 8.49
CA ALA A 37 4.32 -0.86 9.72
C ALA A 37 2.84 -1.22 9.63
N LEU A 38 2.16 -0.82 8.55
CA LEU A 38 0.76 -1.17 8.32
C LEU A 38 0.57 -2.69 8.22
N ARG A 39 1.46 -3.40 7.53
CA ARG A 39 1.40 -4.86 7.46
C ARG A 39 1.55 -5.51 8.84
N ALA A 40 2.42 -4.98 9.70
CA ALA A 40 2.58 -5.51 11.06
C ALA A 40 1.33 -5.25 11.92
N THR A 41 0.73 -4.05 11.81
CA THR A 41 -0.44 -3.66 12.58
C THR A 41 -1.71 -4.40 12.16
N TYR A 42 -1.90 -4.57 10.84
CA TYR A 42 -3.12 -5.15 10.26
C TYR A 42 -2.89 -6.54 9.68
N ALA A 43 -1.83 -7.24 10.11
CA ALA A 43 -1.65 -8.63 9.73
C ALA A 43 -2.89 -9.42 10.18
N PRO A 44 -3.65 -10.05 9.26
CA PRO A 44 -4.80 -10.83 9.65
C PRO A 44 -4.35 -11.94 10.61
N ALA A 45 -5.11 -12.15 11.67
CA ALA A 45 -4.90 -13.29 12.56
C ALA A 45 -4.93 -14.56 11.69
N ARG A 46 -3.92 -15.41 11.86
CA ARG A 46 -3.74 -16.59 10.99
C ARG A 46 -4.86 -17.62 11.16
N ASP A 47 -5.61 -17.52 12.25
CA ASP A 47 -6.57 -18.55 12.63
C ASP A 47 -7.98 -17.97 12.76
N ASN A 48 -8.78 -18.40 11.78
CA ASN A 48 -10.22 -18.38 11.63
C ASN A 48 -10.92 -17.04 11.31
N LEU A 49 -11.57 -17.05 10.15
CA LEU A 49 -12.55 -16.05 9.75
C LEU A 49 -13.78 -16.16 10.68
N PRO A 50 -14.40 -15.05 11.08
CA PRO A 50 -15.64 -15.07 11.84
C PRO A 50 -16.73 -15.96 11.22
N GLN A 51 -17.48 -16.68 12.06
CA GLN A 51 -18.45 -17.69 11.64
C GLN A 51 -19.59 -17.13 10.77
N ASP A 52 -19.99 -15.89 11.03
CA ASP A 52 -20.94 -15.13 10.22
C ASP A 52 -20.43 -14.91 8.79
N MET A 53 -19.16 -14.54 8.63
CA MET A 53 -18.54 -14.41 7.31
C MET A 53 -18.45 -15.74 6.57
N MET A 54 -18.14 -16.83 7.27
CA MET A 54 -18.19 -18.19 6.71
C MET A 54 -19.59 -18.57 6.23
N ALA A 55 -20.63 -18.19 6.97
CA ALA A 55 -22.02 -18.43 6.57
C ALA A 55 -22.40 -17.64 5.31
N LEU A 56 -21.93 -16.39 5.18
CA LEU A 56 -22.13 -15.58 3.97
C LEU A 56 -21.45 -16.22 2.74
N LEU A 57 -20.22 -16.72 2.90
CA LEU A 57 -19.51 -17.43 1.82
C LEU A 57 -20.26 -18.71 1.39
N ALA A 58 -20.77 -19.48 2.35
CA ALA A 58 -21.57 -20.68 2.05
C ALA A 58 -22.88 -20.38 1.31
N CYS A 59 -23.46 -19.19 1.51
CA CYS A 59 -24.61 -18.75 0.73
C CYS A 59 -24.25 -18.40 -0.72
N LEU A 60 -23.05 -17.85 -0.95
CA LEU A 60 -22.56 -17.54 -2.30
C LEU A 60 -22.20 -18.79 -3.10
N ASP A 61 -21.64 -19.80 -2.43
CA ASP A 61 -21.22 -21.09 -3.02
C ASP A 61 -22.39 -21.95 -3.53
N ARG A 62 -23.63 -21.64 -3.10
CA ARG A 62 -24.86 -22.37 -3.45
C ARG A 62 -25.54 -21.89 -4.75
N ARG A 63 -24.83 -21.17 -5.61
CA ARG A 63 -25.31 -20.74 -6.94
C ARG A 63 -24.73 -21.62 -8.03
#